data_AF-K0R6E8-F1
#
_entry.id   AF-K0R6E8-F1
#
_cell.length_a   1.000
_cell.length_b   1.000
_cell.length_c   1.000
_cell.angle_alpha   90.00
_cell.angle_beta   90.00
_cell.angle_gamma   90.00
#
_symmetry.space_group_name_H-M   'P 1'
#
loop_
_entity.id
_entity.type
_entity.pdbx_description
1 polymer ?
#
loop_
_entity_poly.entity_id
_entity_poly.type
_entity_poly.pdbx_seq_one_letter_code
_entity_poly.pdbx_strand_id
1 'polypeptide(L)'
;MGTSAACMWATIYYGAHESDMFIPTYGHNLPIFLRFIYDILGIWTGDTAAWQLFKQDVNDFGILTWEIDEPSTSVDFLDLTISITQDGRLTTKTYQKAMNLYQYTPPHSAHPPVMMKGIVYGLLRNYFAQNSN
;
A
#
# COMPACT_ATOMS: atom_id res chain seq x y z
N MET A 1 -17.88 4.56 -10.84
CA MET A 1 -17.32 5.80 -10.24
C MET A 1 -18.09 6.04 -8.96
N GLY A 2 -17.42 6.00 -7.79
CA GLY A 2 -18.07 6.22 -6.49
C GLY A 2 -18.35 7.70 -6.22
N THR A 3 -19.03 7.99 -5.10
CA THR A 3 -19.30 9.35 -4.63
C THR A 3 -17.99 10.10 -4.35
N SER A 4 -17.89 11.36 -4.77
CA SER A 4 -16.67 12.18 -4.64
C SER A 4 -16.15 12.30 -3.21
N ALA A 5 -17.03 12.23 -2.20
CA ALA A 5 -16.66 12.32 -0.80
C ALA A 5 -16.22 10.98 -0.17
N ALA A 6 -16.43 9.85 -0.84
CA ALA A 6 -16.27 8.52 -0.23
C ALA A 6 -14.84 8.28 0.27
N CYS A 7 -13.83 8.65 -0.52
CA CYS A 7 -12.43 8.48 -0.12
C CYS A 7 -12.08 9.32 1.11
N MET A 8 -12.58 10.56 1.17
CA MET A 8 -12.35 11.44 2.33
C MET A 8 -12.99 10.87 3.59
N TRP A 9 -14.23 10.38 3.49
CA TRP A 9 -14.91 9.73 4.61
C TRP A 9 -14.17 8.48 5.10
N ALA A 10 -13.69 7.62 4.19
CA ALA A 10 -12.91 6.44 4.56
C ALA A 10 -11.60 6.84 5.25
N THR A 11 -10.90 7.87 4.76
CA THR A 11 -9.68 8.37 5.37
C THR A 11 -9.92 8.90 6.78
N ILE A 12 -10.97 9.73 6.96
CA ILE A 12 -11.32 10.35 8.25
C ILE A 12 -11.81 9.31 9.25
N TYR A 13 -12.66 8.38 8.82
CA TYR A 13 -13.25 7.33 9.67
C TYR A 13 -12.18 6.63 10.50
N TYR A 14 -11.18 6.04 9.84
CA TYR A 14 -10.12 5.32 10.54
C TYR A 14 -8.99 6.25 11.02
N GLY A 15 -8.82 7.43 10.40
CA GLY A 15 -7.77 8.38 10.78
C GLY A 15 -7.89 8.93 12.21
N ALA A 16 -9.12 9.03 12.74
CA ALA A 16 -9.34 9.38 14.14
C ALA A 16 -8.80 8.30 15.09
N HIS A 17 -9.15 7.04 14.83
CA HIS A 17 -8.64 5.89 15.60
C HIS A 17 -7.11 5.76 15.51
N GLU A 18 -6.55 6.04 14.33
CA GLU A 18 -5.10 6.04 14.13
C GLU A 18 -4.39 7.05 15.02
N SER A 19 -4.93 8.27 15.08
CA SER A 19 -4.31 9.39 15.77
C SER A 19 -4.44 9.28 17.29
N ASP A 20 -5.61 8.85 17.77
CA ASP A 20 -5.94 8.88 19.20
C ASP A 20 -5.43 7.64 19.95
N MET A 21 -5.30 6.50 19.26
CA MET A 21 -5.07 5.21 19.91
C MET A 21 -3.90 4.44 19.29
N PHE A 22 -3.94 4.20 17.98
CA PHE A 22 -3.02 3.31 17.30
C PHE A 22 -1.56 3.80 17.32
N ILE A 23 -1.31 5.04 16.86
CA ILE A 23 0.04 5.62 16.76
C ILE A 23 0.65 5.79 18.16
N PRO A 24 -0.06 6.34 19.17
CA PRO A 24 0.47 6.43 20.53
C PRO A 24 0.83 5.07 21.14
N THR A 25 0.06 4.03 20.86
CA THR A 25 0.23 2.70 21.49
C THR A 25 1.33 1.89 20.80
N TYR A 26 1.30 1.83 19.46
CA TYR A 26 2.14 0.91 18.67
C TYR A 26 3.22 1.60 17.84
N GLY A 27 3.28 2.93 17.82
CA GLY A 27 4.23 3.67 16.97
C GLY A 27 5.69 3.28 17.19
N HIS A 28 6.05 2.79 18.39
CA HIS A 28 7.39 2.29 18.70
C HIS A 28 7.70 0.91 18.09
N ASN A 29 6.68 0.10 17.79
CA ASN A 29 6.80 -1.20 17.11
C ASN A 29 6.57 -1.10 15.59
N LEU A 30 6.19 0.08 15.10
CA LEU A 30 5.88 0.36 13.69
C LEU A 30 6.76 1.49 13.15
N PRO A 31 8.07 1.26 12.94
CA PRO A 31 8.97 2.26 12.36
C PRO A 31 8.50 2.79 10.99
N ILE A 32 7.76 1.99 10.24
CA ILE A 32 7.06 2.42 9.04
C ILE A 32 5.59 2.04 9.18
N PHE A 33 4.73 3.04 8.97
CA PHE A 33 3.29 2.89 8.84
C PHE A 33 2.82 3.78 7.69
N LEU A 34 2.26 3.17 6.65
CA LEU A 34 1.75 3.84 5.47
C LEU A 34 0.32 3.37 5.24
N ARG A 35 -0.59 4.31 4.97
CA ARG A 35 -1.97 3.99 4.62
C ARG A 35 -2.38 4.68 3.34
N PHE A 36 -3.01 3.91 2.45
CA PHE A 36 -3.68 4.40 1.26
C PHE A 36 -5.16 4.03 1.31
N ILE A 37 -5.98 4.96 1.80
CA ILE A 37 -7.43 4.76 2.01
C ILE A 37 -7.70 3.56 2.95
N TYR A 38 -7.92 2.37 2.38
CA TYR A 38 -8.26 1.12 3.04
C TYR A 38 -7.14 0.07 2.96
N ASP A 39 -5.99 0.40 2.39
CA ASP A 39 -4.82 -0.48 2.36
C ASP A 39 -3.77 0.06 3.33
N ILE A 40 -3.25 -0.79 4.22
CA ILE A 40 -2.21 -0.44 5.20
C ILE A 40 -0.95 -1.28 4.92
N LEU A 41 0.20 -0.63 4.97
CA LEU A 41 1.51 -1.26 4.97
C LEU A 41 2.27 -0.84 6.22
N GLY A 42 2.78 -1.81 6.97
CA GLY A 42 3.61 -1.56 8.15
C GLY A 42 4.87 -2.43 8.15
N ILE A 43 5.95 -1.90 8.72
CA ILE A 43 7.09 -2.73 9.15
C ILE A 43 6.95 -2.93 10.64
N TRP A 44 6.79 -4.19 11.05
CA TRP A 44 6.61 -4.57 12.44
C TRP A 44 7.92 -5.01 13.09
N THR A 45 8.22 -4.49 14.27
CA THR A 45 9.40 -4.85 15.08
C THR A 45 9.05 -5.33 16.49
N GLY A 46 7.75 -5.43 16.81
CA GLY A 46 7.27 -5.94 18.10
C GLY A 46 7.31 -7.47 18.19
N ASP A 47 7.05 -8.00 19.38
CA ASP A 47 6.95 -9.44 19.59
C ASP A 47 5.57 -10.01 19.21
N THR A 48 5.42 -11.33 19.31
CA THR A 48 4.19 -12.03 18.97
C THR A 48 3.02 -11.64 19.88
N ALA A 49 3.27 -11.31 21.15
CA ALA A 49 2.22 -10.95 22.10
C ALA A 49 1.66 -9.56 21.78
N ALA A 50 2.53 -8.58 21.54
CA ALA A 50 2.19 -7.25 21.06
C ALA A 50 1.47 -7.32 19.71
N TRP A 51 1.85 -8.25 18.83
CA TRP A 51 1.17 -8.45 17.55
C TRP A 51 -0.27 -8.95 17.70
N GLN A 52 -0.55 -9.87 18.64
CA GLN A 52 -1.95 -10.29 18.86
C GLN A 52 -2.81 -9.16 19.42
N LEU A 53 -2.28 -8.38 20.36
CA LEU A 53 -2.95 -7.18 20.88
C LEU A 53 -3.20 -6.17 19.75
N PHE A 54 -2.20 -5.94 18.92
CA PHE A 54 -2.29 -5.07 17.76
C PHE A 54 -3.47 -5.45 16.84
N LYS A 55 -3.59 -6.74 16.49
CA LYS A 55 -4.69 -7.20 15.63
C LYS A 55 -6.07 -7.03 16.28
N GLN A 56 -6.15 -7.16 17.60
CA GLN A 56 -7.38 -6.93 18.35
C GLN A 56 -7.75 -5.44 18.31
N ASP A 57 -6.79 -4.58 18.64
CA ASP A 57 -6.97 -3.14 18.77
C ASP A 57 -7.28 -2.48 17.42
N VAL A 58 -6.66 -2.92 16.33
CA VAL A 58 -7.00 -2.49 14.96
C VAL A 58 -8.48 -2.72 14.62
N ASN A 59 -9.06 -3.79 15.15
CA ASN A 59 -10.44 -4.17 14.90
C ASN A 59 -11.42 -3.67 15.97
N ASP A 60 -10.95 -2.96 17.00
CA ASP A 60 -11.77 -2.40 18.08
C ASP A 60 -12.28 -0.98 17.74
N PHE A 61 -12.64 -0.75 16.47
CA PHE A 61 -13.12 0.55 16.02
C PHE A 61 -14.33 0.50 15.09
N GLY A 62 -15.48 0.84 15.65
CA GLY A 62 -16.75 0.95 14.94
C GLY A 62 -17.28 -0.42 14.49
N ILE A 63 -17.70 -0.52 13.22
CA ILE A 63 -18.39 -1.72 12.70
C ILE A 63 -17.60 -2.47 11.62
N LEU A 64 -16.46 -1.93 11.19
CA LEU A 64 -15.65 -2.49 10.11
C LEU A 64 -14.47 -3.25 10.70
N THR A 65 -14.17 -4.40 10.10
CA THR A 65 -13.01 -5.22 10.46
C THR A 65 -12.00 -5.24 9.33
N TRP A 66 -10.73 -5.11 9.67
CA TRP A 66 -9.59 -5.23 8.80
C TRP A 66 -9.22 -6.70 8.59
N GLU A 67 -8.90 -7.05 7.35
CA GLU A 67 -8.18 -8.27 7.02
C GLU A 67 -6.69 -7.99 7.21
N ILE A 68 -6.04 -8.77 8.08
CA ILE A 68 -4.65 -8.55 8.49
C ILE A 68 -3.84 -9.78 8.09
N ASP A 69 -2.90 -9.58 7.18
CA ASP A 69 -1.90 -10.58 6.84
C ASP A 69 -0.85 -10.70 7.95
N GLU A 70 -0.36 -11.92 8.18
CA GLU A 70 0.70 -12.15 9.15
C GLU A 70 2.04 -11.55 8.66
N PRO A 71 2.94 -11.10 9.57
CA PRO A 71 4.19 -10.47 9.20
C PRO A 71 5.05 -11.36 8.30
N SER A 72 5.51 -10.78 7.19
CA SER A 72 6.31 -11.45 6.17
C SER A 72 7.51 -10.59 5.79
N THR A 73 8.55 -11.24 5.25
CA THR A 73 9.71 -10.54 4.65
C THR A 73 9.41 -10.05 3.23
N SER A 74 8.28 -10.43 2.64
CA SER A 74 7.84 -9.96 1.33
C SER A 74 6.32 -9.88 1.26
N VAL A 75 5.81 -8.75 0.77
CA VAL A 75 4.38 -8.49 0.62
C VAL A 75 4.11 -7.72 -0.67
N ASP A 76 2.91 -7.87 -1.22
CA ASP A 76 2.43 -7.05 -2.33
C ASP A 76 1.56 -5.91 -1.77
N PHE A 77 1.91 -4.66 -2.10
CA PHE A 77 1.18 -3.47 -1.70
C PHE A 77 1.00 -2.54 -2.92
N LEU A 78 -0.25 -2.26 -3.27
CA LEU A 78 -0.63 -1.52 -4.48
C LEU A 78 -0.02 -2.15 -5.75
N ASP A 79 0.93 -1.45 -6.39
CA ASP A 79 1.61 -1.85 -7.61
C ASP A 79 3.04 -2.37 -7.37
N LEU A 80 3.42 -2.62 -6.10
CA LEU A 80 4.77 -3.03 -5.72
C LEU A 80 4.78 -4.32 -4.90
N THR A 81 5.70 -5.21 -5.23
CA THR A 81 6.22 -6.21 -4.29
C THR A 81 7.32 -5.56 -3.48
N ILE A 82 7.18 -5.53 -2.17
CA ILE A 82 8.12 -4.92 -1.23
C ILE A 82 8.71 -6.05 -0.41
N SER A 83 10.04 -6.14 -0.37
CA SER A 83 10.75 -7.19 0.35
C SER A 83 11.87 -6.61 1.23
N ILE A 84 12.13 -7.29 2.34
CA ILE A 84 13.27 -7.04 3.22
C ILE A 84 14.34 -8.08 2.89
N THR A 85 15.49 -7.60 2.43
CA THR A 85 16.67 -8.43 2.14
C THR A 85 17.33 -8.94 3.42
N GLN A 86 18.19 -9.96 3.31
CA GLN A 86 18.88 -10.55 4.47
C GLN A 86 19.80 -9.53 5.18
N ASP A 87 20.30 -8.53 4.47
CA ASP A 87 21.08 -7.41 4.98
C ASP A 87 20.22 -6.26 5.54
N GLY A 88 18.90 -6.44 5.61
CA GLY A 88 17.96 -5.50 6.23
C GLY A 88 17.58 -4.31 5.35
N ARG A 89 17.90 -4.35 4.06
CA ARG A 89 17.51 -3.29 3.10
C ARG A 89 16.14 -3.58 2.51
N LEU A 90 15.36 -2.53 2.31
CA LEU A 90 14.12 -2.59 1.55
C LEU A 90 14.42 -2.61 0.05
N THR A 91 13.80 -3.56 -0.64
CA THR A 91 13.80 -3.64 -2.09
C THR A 91 12.37 -3.65 -2.60
N THR A 92 12.15 -2.99 -3.71
CA THR A 92 10.84 -2.92 -4.37
C THR A 92 10.94 -3.45 -5.79
N LYS A 93 9.87 -4.09 -6.24
CA LYS A 93 9.70 -4.57 -7.61
C LYS A 93 8.29 -4.26 -8.06
N THR A 94 8.09 -3.92 -9.34
CA THR A 94 6.72 -3.77 -9.88
C THR A 94 5.97 -5.10 -9.78
N TYR A 95 4.87 -5.11 -9.06
CA TYR A 95 3.99 -6.26 -8.95
C TYR A 95 3.23 -6.49 -10.26
N GLN A 96 3.11 -7.75 -10.66
CA GLN A 96 2.33 -8.15 -11.83
C GLN A 96 1.37 -9.27 -11.44
N LYS A 97 0.07 -8.99 -11.56
CA LYS A 97 -0.96 -10.02 -11.37
C LYS A 97 -0.73 -11.16 -12.37
N ALA A 98 -0.92 -12.40 -11.92
CA ALA A 98 -0.75 -13.58 -12.76
C ALA A 98 -1.59 -13.53 -14.04
N MET A 99 -2.77 -12.89 -14.00
CA MET A 99 -3.66 -12.70 -15.15
C MET A 99 -3.52 -11.31 -15.79
N ASN A 100 -2.29 -10.80 -15.94
CA ASN A 100 -2.09 -9.55 -16.67
C ASN A 100 -2.29 -9.78 -18.18
N LEU A 101 -3.36 -9.21 -18.74
CA LEU A 101 -3.69 -9.29 -20.16
C LEU A 101 -2.88 -8.31 -21.03
N TYR A 102 -2.00 -7.51 -20.44
CA TYR A 102 -1.17 -6.52 -21.14
C TYR A 102 -2.00 -5.59 -22.06
N GLN A 103 -3.08 -5.02 -21.50
CA GLN A 103 -3.96 -4.10 -22.23
C GLN A 103 -3.29 -2.74 -22.45
N TYR A 104 -2.29 -2.70 -23.33
CA TYR A 104 -1.61 -1.47 -23.72
C TYR A 104 -2.57 -0.55 -24.48
N THR A 105 -2.39 0.75 -24.31
CA THR A 105 -3.13 1.74 -25.09
C THR A 105 -2.68 1.67 -26.55
N PRO A 106 -3.59 1.41 -27.52
CA PRO A 106 -3.19 1.30 -28.92
C PRO A 106 -2.80 2.67 -29.51
N PRO A 107 -1.94 2.70 -30.54
CA PRO A 107 -1.51 3.96 -31.18
C PRO A 107 -2.65 4.81 -31.74
N HIS A 108 -3.76 4.16 -32.13
CA HIS A 108 -4.95 4.80 -32.68
C HIS A 108 -6.00 5.17 -31.60
N SER A 109 -5.63 5.11 -30.32
CA SER A 109 -6.51 5.52 -29.24
C SER A 109 -6.83 7.02 -29.34
N ALA A 110 -8.00 7.46 -28.85
CA ALA A 110 -8.50 8.84 -28.98
C ALA A 110 -7.76 9.88 -28.12
N HIS A 111 -6.52 9.59 -27.74
CA HIS A 111 -5.67 10.46 -26.94
C HIS A 111 -4.89 11.43 -27.84
N PRO A 112 -4.62 12.67 -27.39
CA PRO A 112 -3.79 13.60 -28.13
C PRO A 112 -2.40 13.01 -28.45
N PRO A 113 -1.87 13.17 -29.68
CA PRO A 113 -0.59 12.57 -30.08
C PRO A 113 0.59 12.96 -29.16
N VAL A 114 0.58 14.18 -28.64
CA VAL A 114 1.61 14.69 -27.71
C VAL A 114 1.58 13.95 -26.37
N MET A 115 0.39 13.49 -25.95
CA MET A 115 0.21 12.77 -24.69
C MET A 115 0.72 11.34 -24.75
N MET A 116 0.64 10.66 -25.90
CA MET A 116 1.11 9.28 -26.04
C MET A 116 2.59 9.13 -25.70
N LYS A 117 3.42 10.08 -26.15
CA LYS A 117 4.84 10.11 -25.80
C LYS A 117 5.04 10.28 -24.29
N GLY A 118 4.23 11.13 -23.65
CA GLY A 118 4.25 11.37 -22.21
C GLY A 118 3.85 10.12 -21.41
N ILE A 119 2.83 9.38 -21.85
CA ILE A 119 2.40 8.12 -21.23
C ILE A 119 3.54 7.10 -21.24
N VAL A 120 4.13 6.83 -22.42
CA VAL A 120 5.23 5.86 -22.55
C VAL A 120 6.42 6.25 -21.67
N TYR A 121 6.85 7.51 -21.75
CA TYR A 121 7.99 7.98 -20.96
C TYR A 121 7.71 7.95 -19.46
N GLY A 122 6.53 8.38 -19.04
CA GLY A 122 6.10 8.37 -17.63
C GLY A 122 6.05 6.95 -17.06
N LEU A 123 5.47 6.00 -17.80
CA LEU A 123 5.38 4.61 -17.38
C LEU A 123 6.77 3.95 -17.29
N LEU A 124 7.64 4.16 -18.28
CA LEU A 124 9.01 3.62 -18.24
C LEU A 124 9.83 4.23 -17.10
N ARG A 125 9.69 5.54 -16.86
CA ARG A 125 10.35 6.22 -15.75
C ARG A 125 9.87 5.69 -14.41
N ASN A 126 8.56 5.52 -14.24
CA ASN A 126 7.98 4.98 -13.02
C ASN A 126 8.45 3.54 -12.80
N TYR A 127 8.40 2.70 -13.84
CA TYR A 127 8.92 1.34 -13.77
C TYR A 127 10.38 1.32 -13.32
N PHE A 128 11.25 2.13 -13.93
CA PHE A 128 12.64 2.22 -13.52
C PHE A 128 12.81 2.68 -12.06
N ALA A 129 12.04 3.67 -11.61
CA ALA A 129 12.13 4.17 -10.23
C ALA A 129 11.57 3.20 -9.19
N GLN A 130 10.58 2.39 -9.56
CA GLN A 130 9.90 1.43 -8.69
C GLN A 130 10.69 0.14 -8.47
N ASN A 131 11.60 -0.21 -9.38
CA ASN A 131 12.39 -1.43 -9.29
C ASN A 131 13.76 -1.12 -8.72
N SER A 132 14.04 -1.65 -7.53
CA SER A 132 15.37 -1.61 -6.93
C SER A 132 16.33 -2.47 -7.77
N ASN A 133 17.50 -1.92 -8.10
CA ASN A 133 18.57 -2.64 -8.81
C ASN A 133 19.31 -3.61 -7.88
#